data_AF-A0A956JPZ8-F1
#
_entry.id   AF-A0A956JPZ8-F1
#
_cell.length_a   1.000
_cell.length_b   1.000
_cell.length_c   1.000
_cell.angle_alpha   90.00
_cell.angle_beta   90.00
_cell.angle_gamma   90.00
#
_symmetry.space_group_name_H-M   'P 1'
#
loop_
_entity.id
_entity.type
_entity.pdbx_description
1 polymer ?
#
loop_
_entity_poly.entity_id
_entity_poly.type
_entity_poly.pdbx_seq_one_letter_code
_entity_poly.pdbx_strand_id
1 'polypeptide(L)'
;MTRPSSTAHASRPSDATAPPLAIGSTLPPVVLLRGAGDLGSGVAVALAQAGVPLVIVDLPRPTGLRLTASLSAAALSGEAKVAGVTATRCESEPELLAAMARGHVPLWTADEHALRARVQLRALVDARMRGLTDRRVSRDDAPVVIALGPGHCAGVHCHYVIETNRGPDLGRVIKRGPPERHTGLPGLVAGERARRLVRAPLGGRVRRRAQIGDRVAAGEVVAEVDGAPALAAIDGMVRGLKLDGIVVARGDKIGDIDPRCDRSLLAMPSDKSERIGQAVLNALRAAEAEANALEHESVENTCT
;
A
#
# COMPACT_ATOMS: atom_id res chain seq x y z
N MET A 1 8.96 28.62 51.55
CA MET A 1 7.59 28.35 51.08
C MET A 1 7.64 28.06 49.59
N THR A 2 7.86 26.80 49.25
CA THR A 2 8.09 26.28 47.90
C THR A 2 6.76 25.81 47.29
N ARG A 3 6.37 26.36 46.13
CA ARG A 3 5.23 25.86 45.35
C ARG A 3 5.67 24.66 44.52
N PRO A 4 4.94 23.53 44.48
CA PRO A 4 5.25 22.44 43.57
C PRO A 4 4.63 22.71 42.18
N SER A 5 5.44 22.49 41.16
CA SER A 5 5.09 22.48 39.73
C SER A 5 4.28 21.23 39.39
N SER A 6 3.04 21.43 38.98
CA SER A 6 2.17 20.39 38.41
C SER A 6 2.56 20.17 36.94
N THR A 7 3.26 19.08 36.66
CA THR A 7 3.44 18.54 35.31
C THR A 7 2.29 17.57 35.03
N ALA A 8 1.31 18.01 34.24
CA ALA A 8 0.25 17.17 33.71
C ALA A 8 0.85 16.13 32.75
N HIS A 9 0.87 14.87 33.18
CA HIS A 9 1.16 13.72 32.32
C HIS A 9 -0.04 13.50 31.41
N ALA A 10 0.07 13.90 30.15
CA ALA A 10 -0.92 13.58 29.13
C ALA A 10 -0.89 12.05 28.89
N SER A 11 -1.92 11.36 29.36
CA SER A 11 -2.15 9.95 29.15
C SER A 11 -2.28 9.68 27.64
N ARG A 12 -1.44 8.78 27.12
CA ARG A 12 -1.55 8.28 25.74
C ARG A 12 -2.89 7.55 25.57
N PRO A 13 -3.58 7.66 24.42
CA PRO A 13 -4.73 6.82 24.14
C PRO A 13 -4.25 5.37 24.05
N SER A 14 -4.93 4.49 24.77
CA SER A 14 -4.71 3.05 24.80
C SER A 14 -4.81 2.44 23.39
N ASP A 15 -3.87 1.56 23.05
CA ASP A 15 -3.94 0.63 21.92
C ASP A 15 -5.26 -0.16 22.00
N ALA A 16 -6.30 0.34 21.34
CA ALA A 16 -7.54 -0.39 21.15
C ALA A 16 -7.36 -1.33 19.95
N THR A 17 -6.59 -2.40 20.15
CA THR A 17 -6.59 -3.54 19.23
C THR A 17 -7.97 -4.17 19.23
N ALA A 18 -8.59 -4.28 18.05
CA ALA A 18 -9.88 -4.96 17.88
C ALA A 18 -9.83 -6.37 18.49
N PRO A 19 -10.93 -6.85 19.10
CA PRO A 19 -10.96 -8.16 19.72
C PRO A 19 -10.75 -9.26 18.68
N PRO A 20 -10.03 -10.35 19.02
CA PRO A 20 -9.81 -11.46 18.12
C PRO A 20 -11.12 -12.15 17.76
N LEU A 21 -11.26 -12.55 16.49
CA LEU A 21 -12.42 -13.28 15.98
C LEU A 21 -12.57 -14.63 16.70
N ALA A 22 -13.78 -14.93 17.17
CA ALA A 22 -14.10 -16.19 17.83
C ALA A 22 -14.10 -17.36 16.83
N ILE A 23 -13.59 -18.51 17.26
CA ILE A 23 -13.49 -19.72 16.43
C ILE A 23 -14.92 -20.23 16.13
N GLY A 24 -15.32 -20.23 14.86
CA GLY A 24 -16.63 -20.72 14.39
C GLY A 24 -17.58 -19.65 13.83
N SER A 25 -17.23 -18.37 13.86
CA SER A 25 -18.01 -17.32 13.17
C SER A 25 -17.63 -17.19 11.70
N THR A 26 -18.61 -16.97 10.82
CA THR A 26 -18.37 -16.47 9.47
C THR A 26 -17.54 -15.18 9.53
N LEU A 27 -16.52 -15.08 8.68
CA LEU A 27 -15.69 -13.87 8.61
C LEU A 27 -16.58 -12.64 8.36
N PRO A 28 -16.36 -11.52 9.07
CA PRO A 28 -17.08 -10.29 8.77
C PRO A 28 -16.75 -9.86 7.34
N PRO A 29 -17.64 -9.12 6.65
CA PRO A 29 -17.33 -8.59 5.33
C PRO A 29 -16.01 -7.83 5.33
N VAL A 30 -15.08 -8.23 4.48
CA VAL A 30 -13.71 -7.71 4.46
C VAL A 30 -13.49 -6.72 3.32
N VAL A 31 -12.52 -5.83 3.51
CA VAL A 31 -11.91 -5.07 2.42
C VAL A 31 -10.82 -5.92 1.77
N LEU A 32 -10.96 -6.22 0.48
CA LEU A 32 -9.91 -6.86 -0.30
C LEU A 32 -8.97 -5.80 -0.86
N LEU A 33 -7.72 -5.79 -0.41
CA LEU A 33 -6.68 -4.88 -0.90
C LEU A 33 -5.77 -5.61 -1.89
N ARG A 34 -5.77 -5.22 -3.15
CA ARG A 34 -4.82 -5.73 -4.15
C ARG A 34 -3.53 -4.91 -4.13
N GLY A 35 -2.41 -5.59 -3.90
CA GLY A 35 -1.06 -5.04 -3.88
C GLY A 35 -0.68 -4.48 -2.51
N ALA A 36 0.41 -5.00 -1.93
CA ALA A 36 0.90 -4.63 -0.61
C ALA A 36 2.17 -3.75 -0.67
N GLY A 37 2.45 -3.15 -1.84
CA GLY A 37 3.60 -2.26 -2.06
C GLY A 37 3.55 -1.00 -1.19
N ASP A 38 4.38 0.01 -1.48
CA ASP A 38 4.47 1.23 -0.64
C ASP A 38 3.10 1.92 -0.41
N LEU A 39 2.31 2.11 -1.48
CA LEU A 39 0.97 2.72 -1.36
C LEU A 39 -0.05 1.79 -0.72
N GLY A 40 -0.06 0.51 -1.12
CA GLY A 40 -0.95 -0.49 -0.54
C GLY A 40 -0.73 -0.66 0.96
N SER A 41 0.53 -0.64 1.40
CA SER A 41 0.87 -0.67 2.83
C SER A 41 0.33 0.55 3.57
N GLY A 42 0.40 1.75 2.98
CA GLY A 42 -0.24 2.94 3.55
C GLY A 42 -1.76 2.77 3.72
N VAL A 43 -2.43 2.15 2.74
CA VAL A 43 -3.85 1.81 2.83
C VAL A 43 -4.10 0.78 3.94
N ALA A 44 -3.36 -0.33 3.95
CA ALA A 44 -3.50 -1.38 4.95
C ALA A 44 -3.30 -0.84 6.37
N VAL A 45 -2.32 0.04 6.57
CA VAL A 45 -2.07 0.68 7.87
C VAL A 45 -3.28 1.51 8.31
N ALA A 46 -3.78 2.39 7.45
CA ALA A 46 -4.92 3.25 7.77
C ALA A 46 -6.19 2.43 8.08
N LEU A 47 -6.45 1.37 7.32
CA LEU A 47 -7.61 0.50 7.52
C LEU A 47 -7.48 -0.33 8.81
N ALA A 48 -6.32 -0.95 9.05
CA ALA A 48 -6.09 -1.76 10.24
C ALA A 48 -6.17 -0.92 11.53
N GLN A 49 -5.59 0.28 11.53
CA GLN A 49 -5.67 1.21 12.67
C GLN A 49 -7.10 1.69 12.93
N ALA A 50 -7.94 1.76 11.90
CA ALA A 50 -9.36 2.06 12.02
C ALA A 50 -10.23 0.83 12.38
N GLY A 51 -9.62 -0.34 12.62
CA GLY A 51 -10.33 -1.58 12.95
C GLY A 51 -11.12 -2.17 11.79
N VAL A 52 -10.83 -1.79 10.54
CA VAL A 52 -11.52 -2.30 9.35
C VAL A 52 -10.98 -3.70 9.01
N PRO A 53 -11.81 -4.76 8.98
CA PRO A 53 -11.37 -6.08 8.58
C PRO A 53 -10.87 -6.05 7.14
N LEU A 54 -9.62 -6.47 6.92
CA LEU A 54 -9.02 -6.49 5.58
C LEU A 54 -8.21 -7.76 5.32
N VAL A 55 -8.14 -8.11 4.04
CA VAL A 55 -7.25 -9.15 3.50
C VAL A 55 -6.49 -8.54 2.34
N ILE A 56 -5.18 -8.72 2.31
CA ILE A 56 -4.32 -8.25 1.22
C ILE A 56 -4.07 -9.40 0.25
N VAL A 57 -4.10 -9.12 -1.04
CA VAL A 57 -3.64 -10.04 -2.09
C VAL A 57 -2.40 -9.44 -2.74
N ASP A 58 -1.32 -10.20 -2.80
CA ASP A 58 -0.09 -9.77 -3.47
C ASP A 58 0.64 -10.94 -4.14
N LEU A 59 1.67 -10.64 -4.92
CA LEU A 59 2.52 -11.62 -5.56
C LEU A 59 3.34 -12.40 -4.51
N PRO A 60 3.54 -13.72 -4.69
CA PRO A 60 4.44 -14.50 -3.83
C PRO A 60 5.88 -13.98 -3.90
N ARG A 61 6.26 -13.37 -5.03
CA ARG A 61 7.51 -12.63 -5.20
C ARG A 61 7.22 -11.17 -5.57
N PRO A 62 7.22 -10.24 -4.59
CA PRO A 62 6.95 -8.84 -4.82
C PRO A 62 7.94 -8.18 -5.78
N THR A 63 7.48 -7.18 -6.54
CA THR A 63 8.30 -6.45 -7.52
C THR A 63 8.63 -5.02 -7.11
N GLY A 64 8.13 -4.60 -5.93
CA GLY A 64 8.31 -3.28 -5.35
C GLY A 64 9.75 -3.01 -4.89
N LEU A 65 10.08 -1.72 -4.73
CA LEU A 65 11.43 -1.28 -4.37
C LEU A 65 11.65 -1.17 -2.87
N ARG A 66 10.70 -0.57 -2.15
CA ARG A 66 10.81 -0.24 -0.72
C ARG A 66 10.23 -1.35 0.14
N LEU A 67 10.77 -2.56 0.02
CA LEU A 67 10.27 -3.72 0.77
C LEU A 67 10.35 -3.55 2.29
N THR A 68 11.33 -2.79 2.79
CA THR A 68 11.47 -2.49 4.22
C THR A 68 10.35 -1.61 4.77
N ALA A 69 9.62 -0.88 3.92
CA ALA A 69 8.47 -0.05 4.28
C ALA A 69 7.16 -0.63 3.69
N SER A 70 7.13 -1.92 3.37
CA SER A 70 6.01 -2.54 2.66
C SER A 70 5.65 -3.90 3.24
N LEU A 71 4.37 -4.11 3.48
CA LEU A 71 3.81 -5.38 3.93
C LEU A 71 4.00 -6.49 2.90
N SER A 72 4.26 -6.18 1.62
CA SER A 72 4.67 -7.15 0.60
C SER A 72 5.87 -8.00 1.04
N ALA A 73 6.74 -7.48 1.92
CA ALA A 73 7.87 -8.24 2.43
C ALA A 73 7.45 -9.56 3.11
N ALA A 74 6.25 -9.63 3.69
CA ALA A 74 5.72 -10.85 4.30
C ALA A 74 5.62 -12.01 3.30
N ALA A 75 5.41 -11.72 2.01
CA ALA A 75 5.42 -12.75 0.97
C ALA A 75 6.75 -13.53 0.95
N LEU A 76 7.86 -12.91 1.32
CA LEU A 76 9.19 -13.53 1.37
C LEU A 76 9.50 -14.08 2.77
N SER A 77 9.35 -13.27 3.80
CA SER A 77 9.78 -13.57 5.18
C SER A 77 8.72 -14.31 6.02
N GLY A 78 7.51 -14.52 5.50
CA GLY A 78 6.38 -15.05 6.26
C GLY A 78 5.63 -13.95 7.03
N GLU A 79 6.34 -12.97 7.59
CA GLU A 79 5.74 -11.81 8.25
C GLU A 79 6.47 -10.50 7.92
N ALA A 80 5.74 -9.38 7.96
CA ALA A 80 6.30 -8.04 7.85
C ALA A 80 5.53 -7.06 8.72
N LYS A 81 6.21 -6.07 9.27
CA LYS A 81 5.62 -5.03 10.12
C LYS A 81 5.91 -3.64 9.57
N VAL A 82 4.86 -2.83 9.42
CA VAL A 82 4.94 -1.44 8.96
C VAL A 82 4.04 -0.59 9.83
N ALA A 83 4.58 0.49 10.42
CA ALA A 83 3.82 1.43 11.26
C ALA A 83 2.92 0.76 12.32
N GLY A 84 3.46 -0.25 13.00
CA GLY A 84 2.73 -1.00 14.05
C GLY A 84 1.87 -2.15 13.53
N VAL A 85 1.51 -2.17 12.25
CA VAL A 85 0.67 -3.20 11.64
C VAL A 85 1.51 -4.35 11.14
N THR A 86 1.19 -5.57 11.58
CA THR A 86 1.85 -6.80 11.13
C THR A 86 0.99 -7.50 10.08
N ALA A 87 1.60 -7.88 8.97
CA ALA A 87 1.01 -8.77 7.98
C ALA A 87 1.67 -10.15 8.02
N THR A 88 0.86 -11.21 7.89
CA THR A 88 1.33 -12.59 7.82
C THR A 88 0.95 -13.20 6.47
N ARG A 89 1.89 -13.86 5.81
CA ARG A 89 1.64 -14.60 4.57
C ARG A 89 0.70 -15.78 4.82
N CYS A 90 -0.30 -15.93 3.98
CA CYS A 90 -1.28 -17.00 4.02
C CYS A 90 -1.45 -17.61 2.62
N GLU A 91 -1.52 -18.92 2.55
CA GLU A 91 -1.79 -19.71 1.35
C GLU A 91 -3.04 -20.59 1.50
N SER A 92 -3.64 -20.59 2.70
CA SER A 92 -4.85 -21.34 3.02
C SER A 92 -5.79 -20.56 3.94
N GLU A 93 -7.07 -20.92 3.90
CA GLU A 93 -8.11 -20.31 4.76
C GLU A 93 -7.82 -20.46 6.26
N PRO A 94 -7.38 -21.64 6.77
CA PRO A 94 -6.98 -21.76 8.17
C PRO A 94 -5.87 -20.79 8.58
N GLU A 95 -4.87 -20.57 7.72
CA GLU A 95 -3.78 -19.61 7.99
C GLU A 95 -4.29 -18.17 8.03
N LEU A 96 -5.22 -17.81 7.12
CA LEU A 96 -5.87 -16.51 7.09
C LEU A 96 -6.63 -16.26 8.39
N LEU A 97 -7.45 -17.20 8.83
CA LEU A 97 -8.21 -17.12 10.08
C LEU A 97 -7.27 -17.00 11.29
N ALA A 98 -6.20 -17.80 11.32
CA ALA A 98 -5.20 -17.74 12.38
C ALA A 98 -4.47 -16.39 12.43
N ALA A 99 -4.16 -15.78 11.27
CA ALA A 99 -3.57 -14.45 11.22
C ALA A 99 -4.53 -13.39 11.78
N MET A 100 -5.80 -13.40 11.37
CA MET A 100 -6.81 -12.47 11.88
C MET A 100 -7.05 -12.63 13.38
N ALA A 101 -7.08 -13.87 13.88
CA ALA A 101 -7.22 -14.15 15.32
C ALA A 101 -6.03 -13.63 16.15
N ARG A 102 -4.85 -13.44 15.56
CA ARG A 102 -3.70 -12.78 16.20
C ARG A 102 -3.72 -11.25 16.05
N GLY A 103 -4.74 -10.69 15.40
CA GLY A 103 -4.78 -9.27 15.04
C GLY A 103 -3.80 -8.89 13.92
N HIS A 104 -3.27 -9.87 13.17
CA HIS A 104 -2.43 -9.62 12.01
C HIS A 104 -3.30 -9.46 10.75
N VAL A 105 -2.81 -8.69 9.79
CA VAL A 105 -3.42 -8.56 8.47
C VAL A 105 -3.01 -9.76 7.60
N PRO A 106 -3.95 -10.58 7.10
CA PRO A 106 -3.58 -11.67 6.19
C PRO A 106 -3.08 -11.13 4.85
N LEU A 107 -1.96 -11.65 4.39
CA LEU A 107 -1.42 -11.42 3.05
C LEU A 107 -1.51 -12.72 2.25
N TRP A 108 -2.53 -12.80 1.42
CA TRP A 108 -2.79 -13.91 0.52
C TRP A 108 -1.87 -13.86 -0.70
N THR A 109 -1.04 -14.90 -0.87
CA THR A 109 -0.12 -15.04 -2.02
C THR A 109 -0.56 -16.09 -3.04
N ALA A 110 -1.67 -16.78 -2.79
CA ALA A 110 -2.27 -17.75 -3.69
C ALA A 110 -3.26 -17.08 -4.66
N ASP A 111 -3.98 -17.89 -5.44
CA ASP A 111 -4.96 -17.41 -6.39
C ASP A 111 -6.08 -16.59 -5.71
N GLU A 112 -6.37 -15.41 -6.26
CA GLU A 112 -7.38 -14.51 -5.72
C GLU A 112 -8.79 -15.08 -5.90
N HIS A 113 -9.07 -15.80 -6.99
CA HIS A 113 -10.39 -16.37 -7.21
C HIS A 113 -10.76 -17.37 -6.12
N ALA A 114 -9.79 -18.20 -5.70
CA ALA A 114 -9.94 -19.08 -4.55
C ALA A 114 -10.25 -18.33 -3.25
N LEU A 115 -9.66 -17.15 -3.01
CA LEU A 115 -9.96 -16.32 -1.85
C LEU A 115 -11.37 -15.75 -1.92
N ARG A 116 -11.77 -15.19 -3.08
CA ARG A 116 -13.09 -14.56 -3.27
C ARG A 116 -14.26 -15.53 -3.08
N ALA A 117 -14.05 -16.83 -3.27
CA ALA A 117 -15.04 -17.86 -2.98
C ALA A 117 -15.27 -18.11 -1.48
N ARG A 118 -14.39 -17.59 -0.60
CA ARG A 118 -14.37 -17.88 0.84
C ARG A 118 -14.67 -16.67 1.72
N VAL A 119 -14.53 -15.46 1.18
CA VAL A 119 -14.73 -14.22 1.92
C VAL A 119 -15.84 -13.38 1.29
N GLN A 120 -16.68 -12.78 2.13
CA GLN A 120 -17.63 -11.79 1.68
C GLN A 120 -16.90 -10.44 1.55
N LEU A 121 -16.98 -9.81 0.37
CA LEU A 121 -16.39 -8.50 0.14
C LEU A 121 -17.38 -7.39 0.47
N ARG A 122 -16.99 -6.46 1.34
CA ARG A 122 -17.65 -5.14 1.44
C ARG A 122 -17.04 -4.13 0.47
N ALA A 123 -15.75 -4.26 0.18
CA ALA A 123 -15.05 -3.40 -0.75
C ALA A 123 -13.84 -4.07 -1.38
N LEU A 124 -13.45 -3.58 -2.56
CA LEU A 124 -12.18 -3.87 -3.21
C LEU A 124 -11.38 -2.56 -3.37
N VAL A 125 -10.11 -2.59 -2.97
CA VAL A 125 -9.16 -1.50 -3.20
C VAL A 125 -8.04 -2.00 -4.11
N ASP A 126 -7.91 -1.44 -5.32
CA ASP A 126 -6.77 -1.74 -6.19
C ASP A 126 -5.63 -0.74 -5.99
N ALA A 127 -4.60 -1.18 -5.26
CA ALA A 127 -3.38 -0.42 -4.97
C ALA A 127 -2.18 -0.88 -5.81
N ARG A 128 -2.38 -1.73 -6.82
CA ARG A 128 -1.28 -2.23 -7.68
C ARG A 128 -0.67 -1.16 -8.58
N MET A 129 -1.36 -0.03 -8.78
CA MET A 129 -0.95 1.07 -9.68
C MET A 129 -0.73 0.61 -11.13
N ARG A 130 -1.55 -0.33 -11.62
CA ARG A 130 -1.45 -0.92 -12.97
C ARG A 130 -2.53 -0.44 -13.93
N GLY A 131 -3.30 0.58 -13.58
CA GLY A 131 -4.41 1.09 -14.41
C GLY A 131 -4.01 1.51 -15.83
N LEU A 132 -2.74 1.85 -16.08
CA LEU A 132 -2.23 2.21 -17.41
C LEU A 132 -1.73 1.02 -18.24
N THR A 133 -1.45 -0.13 -17.63
CA THR A 133 -0.80 -1.27 -18.30
C THR A 133 -1.63 -2.55 -18.25
N ASP A 134 -2.40 -2.77 -17.19
CA ASP A 134 -3.20 -3.96 -16.96
C ASP A 134 -4.36 -3.64 -16.00
N ARG A 135 -5.33 -2.85 -16.50
CA ARG A 135 -6.51 -2.39 -15.75
C ARG A 135 -7.50 -3.53 -15.52
N ARG A 136 -7.17 -4.42 -14.58
CA ARG A 136 -8.05 -5.51 -14.11
C ARG A 136 -8.89 -5.05 -12.93
N VAL A 137 -9.77 -4.07 -13.15
CA VAL A 137 -10.71 -3.54 -12.17
C VAL A 137 -12.04 -3.30 -12.85
N SER A 138 -13.12 -3.82 -12.26
CA SER A 138 -14.49 -3.50 -12.62
C SER A 138 -15.22 -2.91 -11.41
N ARG A 139 -16.21 -2.06 -11.68
CA ARG A 139 -17.10 -1.52 -10.64
C ARG A 139 -17.92 -2.64 -9.99
N ASP A 140 -18.12 -3.74 -10.70
CA ASP A 140 -18.91 -4.90 -10.27
C ASP A 140 -18.07 -5.91 -9.46
N ASP A 141 -16.78 -5.63 -9.20
CA ASP A 141 -15.93 -6.55 -8.44
C ASP A 141 -16.33 -6.65 -6.95
N ALA A 142 -16.96 -5.62 -6.39
CA ALA A 142 -17.41 -5.56 -5.00
C ALA A 142 -18.47 -4.45 -4.84
N PRO A 143 -19.25 -4.42 -3.73
CA PRO A 143 -20.20 -3.35 -3.45
C PRO A 143 -19.57 -1.94 -3.52
N VAL A 144 -18.33 -1.80 -3.06
CA VAL A 144 -17.53 -0.59 -3.22
C VAL A 144 -16.20 -0.96 -3.87
N VAL A 145 -15.80 -0.19 -4.88
CA VAL A 145 -14.55 -0.42 -5.63
C VAL A 145 -13.78 0.88 -5.69
N ILE A 146 -12.58 0.89 -5.14
CA ILE A 146 -11.68 2.03 -5.07
C ILE A 146 -10.42 1.69 -5.85
N ALA A 147 -10.01 2.53 -6.78
CA ALA A 147 -8.75 2.36 -7.49
C ALA A 147 -7.77 3.51 -7.18
N LEU A 148 -6.48 3.20 -7.12
CA LEU A 148 -5.45 4.22 -6.90
C LEU A 148 -4.85 4.69 -8.22
N GLY A 149 -4.87 6.00 -8.44
CA GLY A 149 -4.05 6.66 -9.45
C GLY A 149 -4.46 6.42 -10.91
N PRO A 150 -3.56 6.75 -11.85
CA PRO A 150 -3.89 6.92 -13.26
C PRO A 150 -4.32 5.64 -13.97
N GLY A 151 -5.10 5.82 -15.03
CA GLY A 151 -5.65 4.73 -15.85
C GLY A 151 -7.05 4.28 -15.43
N HIS A 152 -7.51 4.68 -14.24
CA HIS A 152 -8.88 4.46 -13.76
C HIS A 152 -9.77 5.69 -13.97
N CYS A 153 -11.09 5.49 -13.93
CA CYS A 153 -12.10 6.53 -14.09
C CYS A 153 -13.28 6.20 -13.17
N ALA A 154 -13.55 7.06 -12.20
CA ALA A 154 -14.65 6.90 -11.27
C ALA A 154 -15.99 7.08 -11.99
N GLY A 155 -16.97 6.25 -11.65
CA GLY A 155 -18.25 6.14 -12.34
C GLY A 155 -18.23 5.25 -13.60
N VAL A 156 -17.04 4.81 -14.05
CA VAL A 156 -16.89 3.88 -15.19
C VAL A 156 -16.27 2.57 -14.73
N HIS A 157 -15.02 2.62 -14.25
CA HIS A 157 -14.26 1.42 -13.88
C HIS A 157 -14.43 1.05 -12.40
N CYS A 158 -14.82 2.01 -11.56
CA CYS A 158 -14.84 1.89 -10.11
C CYS A 158 -15.75 2.98 -9.53
N HIS A 159 -16.07 2.87 -8.24
CA HIS A 159 -16.88 3.85 -7.52
C HIS A 159 -16.06 5.10 -7.20
N TYR A 160 -14.82 4.91 -6.77
CA TYR A 160 -13.92 5.98 -6.40
C TYR A 160 -12.53 5.79 -7.02
N VAL A 161 -11.90 6.90 -7.40
CA VAL A 161 -10.47 6.95 -7.69
C VAL A 161 -9.79 7.88 -6.70
N ILE A 162 -8.66 7.46 -6.15
CA ILE A 162 -7.83 8.30 -5.28
C ILE A 162 -6.73 8.95 -6.11
N GLU A 163 -6.61 10.28 -6.03
CA GLU A 163 -5.51 11.01 -6.62
C GLU A 163 -4.18 10.63 -5.94
N THR A 164 -3.17 10.30 -6.75
CA THR A 164 -1.86 9.85 -6.28
C THR A 164 -0.71 10.73 -6.75
N ASN A 165 -0.92 11.67 -7.67
CA ASN A 165 0.09 12.63 -8.05
C ASN A 165 0.43 13.53 -6.86
N ARG A 166 1.70 13.88 -6.72
CA ARG A 166 2.13 14.78 -5.63
C ARG A 166 1.75 16.20 -6.02
N GLY A 167 0.93 16.84 -5.19
CA GLY A 167 0.44 18.19 -5.41
C GLY A 167 -0.65 18.54 -4.39
N PRO A 168 -1.35 19.66 -4.59
CA PRO A 168 -2.46 20.09 -3.74
C PRO A 168 -3.54 19.00 -3.60
N ASP A 169 -3.85 18.31 -4.70
CA ASP A 169 -4.90 17.31 -4.78
C ASP A 169 -4.49 15.90 -4.33
N LEU A 170 -3.28 15.69 -3.80
CA LEU A 170 -2.84 14.36 -3.35
C LEU A 170 -3.82 13.78 -2.30
N GLY A 171 -4.37 12.60 -2.58
CA GLY A 171 -5.37 11.95 -1.72
C GLY A 171 -6.79 12.47 -1.95
N ARG A 172 -7.05 13.30 -2.96
CA ARG A 172 -8.42 13.67 -3.34
C ARG A 172 -9.22 12.43 -3.72
N VAL A 173 -10.42 12.31 -3.14
CA VAL A 173 -11.39 11.27 -3.46
C VAL A 173 -12.23 11.73 -4.66
N ILE A 174 -12.06 11.08 -5.80
CA ILE A 174 -12.74 11.41 -7.05
C ILE A 174 -13.92 10.46 -7.21
N LYS A 175 -15.15 11.00 -7.22
CA LYS A 175 -16.40 10.24 -7.39
C LYS A 175 -16.82 10.09 -8.86
N ARG A 176 -16.35 10.98 -9.73
CA ARG A 176 -16.64 10.96 -11.17
C ARG A 176 -15.44 11.48 -11.95
N GLY A 177 -15.05 10.74 -12.99
CA GLY A 177 -13.94 11.10 -13.87
C GLY A 177 -12.59 10.49 -13.47
N PRO A 178 -11.54 10.76 -14.26
CA PRO A 178 -10.20 10.25 -14.01
C PRO A 178 -9.40 11.13 -13.03
N PRO A 179 -8.35 10.59 -12.41
CA PRO A 179 -7.33 11.39 -11.72
C PRO A 179 -6.38 12.04 -12.73
N GLU A 180 -5.42 12.80 -12.23
CA GLU A 180 -4.35 13.38 -13.03
C GLU A 180 -3.55 12.32 -13.80
N ARG A 181 -3.05 12.72 -14.97
CA ARG A 181 -2.21 11.86 -15.81
C ARG A 181 -0.88 11.58 -15.13
N HIS A 182 -0.34 10.38 -15.37
CA HIS A 182 1.00 10.04 -14.90
C HIS A 182 2.04 10.98 -15.50
N THR A 183 2.68 11.79 -14.66
CA THR A 183 3.65 12.81 -15.10
C THR A 183 5.01 12.23 -15.48
N GLY A 184 5.31 10.98 -15.09
CA GLY A 184 6.64 10.38 -15.25
C GLY A 184 7.70 10.92 -14.29
N LEU A 185 7.39 11.98 -13.53
CA LEU A 185 8.33 12.67 -12.66
C LEU A 185 8.27 12.10 -11.24
N PRO A 186 9.40 11.65 -10.67
CA PRO A 186 9.43 11.27 -9.26
C PRO A 186 9.29 12.48 -8.35
N GLY A 187 8.77 12.23 -7.14
CA GLY A 187 8.69 13.24 -6.08
C GLY A 187 10.08 13.73 -5.64
N LEU A 188 10.12 15.01 -5.27
CA LEU A 188 11.31 15.70 -4.74
C LEU A 188 11.70 15.13 -3.37
N VAL A 189 12.98 14.83 -3.18
CA VAL A 189 13.57 14.45 -1.90
C VAL A 189 14.86 15.23 -1.72
N ALA A 190 14.90 16.14 -0.75
CA ALA A 190 16.06 17.01 -0.48
C ALA A 190 16.64 17.67 -1.75
N GLY A 191 15.78 18.24 -2.60
CA GLY A 191 16.20 18.90 -3.84
C GLY A 191 16.38 17.97 -5.05
N GLU A 192 16.41 16.65 -4.84
CA GLU A 192 16.65 15.68 -5.91
C GLU A 192 15.36 14.98 -6.39
N ARG A 193 15.23 14.82 -7.72
CA ARG A 193 14.10 14.14 -8.37
C ARG A 193 14.55 12.89 -9.11
N ALA A 194 14.97 13.05 -10.37
CA ALA A 194 15.25 11.93 -11.26
C ALA A 194 16.59 11.25 -10.94
N ARG A 195 17.61 12.03 -10.53
CA ARG A 195 18.97 11.54 -10.28
C ARG A 195 19.05 10.57 -9.11
N ARG A 196 18.12 10.69 -8.15
CA ARG A 196 18.02 9.75 -7.03
C ARG A 196 17.57 8.35 -7.45
N LEU A 197 17.01 8.19 -8.65
CA LEU A 197 16.53 6.90 -9.14
C LEU A 197 17.66 6.15 -9.84
N VAL A 198 17.85 4.88 -9.47
CA VAL A 198 18.67 3.95 -10.25
C VAL A 198 17.79 3.30 -11.31
N ARG A 199 18.20 3.38 -12.58
CA ARG A 199 17.46 2.85 -13.72
C ARG A 199 18.21 1.71 -14.40
N ALA A 200 17.46 0.76 -14.95
CA ALA A 200 18.02 -0.35 -15.70
C ALA A 200 18.73 0.16 -16.98
N PRO A 201 20.03 -0.14 -17.18
CA PRO A 201 20.75 0.30 -18.37
C PRO A 201 20.32 -0.42 -19.65
N LEU A 202 19.78 -1.64 -19.51
CA LEU A 202 19.24 -2.50 -20.56
C LEU A 202 18.07 -3.33 -20.01
N GLY A 203 17.38 -4.06 -20.88
CA GLY A 203 16.34 -5.01 -20.46
C GLY A 203 16.95 -6.38 -20.11
N GLY A 204 16.58 -6.95 -18.97
CA GLY A 204 17.22 -8.16 -18.46
C GLY A 204 16.84 -8.50 -17.01
N ARG A 205 17.58 -9.42 -16.38
CA ARG A 205 17.37 -9.80 -14.98
C ARG A 205 18.24 -8.96 -14.04
N VAL A 206 17.60 -8.42 -13.00
CA VAL A 206 18.28 -7.65 -11.96
C VAL A 206 19.11 -8.56 -11.06
N ARG A 207 20.30 -8.09 -10.68
CA ARG A 207 21.13 -8.64 -9.60
C ARG A 207 21.66 -7.51 -8.72
N ARG A 208 21.40 -7.57 -7.42
CA ARG A 208 21.80 -6.57 -6.44
C ARG A 208 23.31 -6.64 -6.17
N ARG A 209 23.91 -5.46 -6.05
CA ARG A 209 25.30 -5.28 -5.58
C ARG A 209 25.37 -4.54 -4.25
N ALA A 210 24.33 -3.79 -3.92
CA ALA A 210 24.08 -3.21 -2.60
C ALA A 210 22.77 -3.73 -1.99
N GLN A 211 22.57 -3.47 -0.70
CA GLN A 211 21.34 -3.72 0.04
C GLN A 211 20.63 -2.42 0.42
N ILE A 212 19.34 -2.52 0.73
CA ILE A 212 18.59 -1.39 1.30
C ILE A 212 19.22 -1.04 2.66
N GLY A 213 19.59 0.23 2.85
CA GLY A 213 20.27 0.74 4.03
C GLY A 213 21.78 0.92 3.90
N ASP A 214 22.37 0.47 2.80
CA ASP A 214 23.79 0.71 2.48
C ASP A 214 23.99 2.15 2.02
N ARG A 215 25.14 2.73 2.37
CA ARG A 215 25.60 4.01 1.83
C ARG A 215 26.35 3.75 0.54
N VAL A 216 26.13 4.59 -0.45
CA VAL A 216 26.78 4.51 -1.76
C VAL A 216 27.25 5.90 -2.20
N ALA A 217 28.37 5.94 -2.92
CA ALA A 217 28.85 7.13 -3.59
C ALA A 217 28.28 7.23 -5.02
N ALA A 218 28.23 8.44 -5.56
CA ALA A 218 27.94 8.65 -6.97
C ALA A 218 28.96 7.90 -7.85
N GLY A 219 28.47 7.17 -8.85
CA GLY A 219 29.26 6.30 -9.71
C GLY A 219 29.42 4.87 -9.20
N GLU A 220 29.02 4.57 -7.96
CA GLU A 220 29.10 3.22 -7.40
C GLU A 220 28.03 2.28 -8.00
N VAL A 221 28.38 1.01 -8.21
CA VAL A 221 27.48 -0.01 -8.75
C VAL A 221 26.51 -0.49 -7.66
N VAL A 222 25.23 -0.17 -7.81
CA VAL A 222 24.19 -0.55 -6.84
C VAL A 222 23.52 -1.87 -7.24
N ALA A 223 23.44 -2.14 -8.53
CA ALA A 223 22.91 -3.37 -9.11
C ALA A 223 23.51 -3.62 -10.49
N GLU A 224 23.21 -4.79 -11.05
CA GLU A 224 23.47 -5.16 -12.44
C GLU A 224 22.16 -5.59 -13.10
N VAL A 225 22.08 -5.44 -14.42
CA VAL A 225 21.02 -6.04 -15.25
C VAL A 225 21.69 -6.83 -16.36
N ASP A 226 21.54 -8.16 -16.33
CA ASP A 226 22.29 -9.12 -17.17
C ASP A 226 23.79 -8.78 -17.30
N GLY A 227 24.43 -8.46 -16.16
CA GLY A 227 25.86 -8.14 -16.07
C GLY A 227 26.20 -6.68 -16.35
N ALA A 228 25.31 -5.87 -16.94
CA ALA A 228 25.57 -4.44 -17.14
C ALA A 228 25.38 -3.64 -15.83
N PRO A 229 26.34 -2.80 -15.42
CA PRO A 229 26.28 -2.09 -14.15
C PRO A 229 25.24 -0.97 -14.15
N ALA A 230 24.47 -0.88 -13.07
CA ALA A 230 23.55 0.21 -12.78
C ALA A 230 24.09 1.05 -11.61
N LEU A 231 24.40 2.31 -11.90
CA LEU A 231 25.15 3.18 -11.00
C LEU A 231 24.23 4.10 -10.18
N ALA A 232 24.67 4.47 -8.98
CA ALA A 232 24.11 5.60 -8.25
C ALA A 232 24.54 6.91 -8.94
N ALA A 233 23.59 7.83 -9.17
CA ALA A 233 23.92 9.13 -9.79
C ALA A 233 24.16 10.25 -8.76
N ILE A 234 23.96 9.95 -7.47
CA ILE A 234 24.18 10.83 -6.32
C ILE A 234 24.71 10.00 -5.16
N ASP A 235 25.41 10.67 -4.23
CA ASP A 235 25.73 10.10 -2.93
C ASP A 235 24.44 9.91 -2.11
N GLY A 236 24.40 8.87 -1.30
CA GLY A 236 23.30 8.70 -0.36
C GLY A 236 23.19 7.29 0.19
N MET A 237 21.98 6.95 0.65
CA MET A 237 21.65 5.63 1.15
C MET A 237 20.66 4.94 0.21
N VAL A 238 20.86 3.67 -0.08
CA VAL A 238 19.91 2.85 -0.84
C VAL A 238 18.62 2.73 -0.04
N ARG A 239 17.56 3.39 -0.49
CA ARG A 239 16.24 3.40 0.18
C ARG A 239 15.27 2.38 -0.41
N GLY A 240 15.49 1.96 -1.66
CA GLY A 240 14.71 0.91 -2.30
C GLY A 240 15.49 0.29 -3.44
N LEU A 241 15.30 -1.01 -3.66
CA LEU A 241 16.01 -1.76 -4.68
C LEU A 241 15.17 -2.97 -5.10
N LYS A 242 15.06 -3.27 -6.40
CA LYS A 242 14.37 -4.48 -6.88
C LYS A 242 15.11 -5.72 -6.41
N LEU A 243 14.37 -6.78 -6.10
CA LEU A 243 14.96 -8.08 -5.75
C LEU A 243 15.74 -8.67 -6.92
N ASP A 244 16.67 -9.55 -6.60
CA ASP A 244 17.35 -10.38 -7.61
C ASP A 244 16.33 -11.13 -8.47
N GLY A 245 16.69 -11.40 -9.72
CA GLY A 245 15.91 -12.20 -10.65
C GLY A 245 14.67 -11.53 -11.23
N ILE A 246 14.29 -10.32 -10.78
CA ILE A 246 13.20 -9.55 -11.38
C ILE A 246 13.61 -9.13 -12.79
N VAL A 247 12.73 -9.41 -13.76
CA VAL A 247 12.90 -8.99 -15.16
C VAL A 247 12.43 -7.54 -15.31
N VAL A 248 13.24 -6.73 -15.97
CA VAL A 248 12.98 -5.30 -16.20
C VAL A 248 13.23 -4.93 -17.64
N ALA A 249 12.55 -3.89 -18.12
CA ALA A 249 12.85 -3.24 -19.39
C ALA A 249 13.92 -2.15 -19.19
N ARG A 250 14.57 -1.75 -20.29
CA ARG A 250 15.50 -0.62 -20.28
C ARG A 250 14.80 0.64 -19.75
N GLY A 251 15.46 1.33 -18.82
CA GLY A 251 14.95 2.57 -18.21
C GLY A 251 14.00 2.38 -17.04
N ASP A 252 13.57 1.14 -16.75
CA ASP A 252 12.75 0.84 -15.57
C ASP A 252 13.46 1.29 -14.29
N LYS A 253 12.67 1.77 -13.33
CA LYS A 253 13.18 2.10 -12.00
C LYS A 253 13.52 0.80 -11.27
N ILE A 254 14.80 0.61 -10.96
CA ILE A 254 15.31 -0.57 -10.25
C ILE A 254 15.83 -0.24 -8.86
N GLY A 255 16.11 1.02 -8.56
CA GLY A 255 16.53 1.47 -7.24
C GLY A 255 16.18 2.93 -6.95
N ASP A 256 16.39 3.32 -5.71
CA ASP A 256 16.10 4.64 -5.15
C ASP A 256 17.13 4.98 -4.07
N ILE A 257 17.88 6.06 -4.27
CA ILE A 257 18.90 6.58 -3.35
C ILE A 257 18.30 7.78 -2.60
N ASP A 258 18.45 7.80 -1.28
CA ASP A 258 18.02 8.91 -0.44
C ASP A 258 19.24 9.70 0.05
N PRO A 259 19.43 10.94 -0.41
CA PRO A 259 20.62 11.73 -0.05
C PRO A 259 20.65 12.12 1.44
N ARG A 260 19.49 12.08 2.13
CA ARG A 260 19.40 12.42 3.56
C ARG A 260 20.07 11.38 4.45
N CYS A 261 20.23 10.15 3.97
CA CYS A 261 20.84 9.04 4.69
C CYS A 261 20.22 8.75 6.07
N ASP A 262 18.94 9.07 6.26
CA ASP A 262 18.21 8.80 7.49
C ASP A 262 17.61 7.38 7.47
N ARG A 263 18.16 6.50 8.31
CA ARG A 263 17.73 5.10 8.43
C ARG A 263 16.30 4.94 8.93
N SER A 264 15.77 5.89 9.70
CA SER A 264 14.39 5.82 10.20
C SER A 264 13.36 5.80 9.06
N LEU A 265 13.70 6.39 7.91
CA LEU A 265 12.82 6.49 6.73
C LEU A 265 12.77 5.20 5.88
N LEU A 266 13.58 4.20 6.24
CA LEU A 266 13.57 2.90 5.55
C LEU A 266 12.36 2.06 5.93
N ALA A 267 11.89 2.14 7.18
CA ALA A 267 10.80 1.34 7.71
C ALA A 267 9.45 2.10 7.79
N MET A 268 9.49 3.41 7.58
CA MET A 268 8.30 4.25 7.65
C MET A 268 7.58 4.37 6.30
N PRO A 269 6.24 4.32 6.29
CA PRO A 269 5.44 4.78 5.15
C PRO A 269 5.87 6.17 4.70
N SER A 270 5.68 6.48 3.42
CA SER A 270 5.85 7.86 2.98
C SER A 270 4.63 8.71 3.37
N ASP A 271 4.84 10.01 3.53
CA ASP A 271 3.78 11.03 3.60
C ASP A 271 2.68 10.83 2.54
N LYS A 272 3.06 10.44 1.33
CA LYS A 272 2.15 10.11 0.23
C LYS A 272 1.36 8.84 0.52
N SER A 273 2.02 7.78 0.99
CA SER A 273 1.37 6.51 1.32
C SER A 273 0.35 6.71 2.45
N GLU A 274 0.69 7.50 3.46
CA GLU A 274 -0.20 7.85 4.59
C GLU A 274 -1.43 8.65 4.12
N ARG A 275 -1.22 9.74 3.35
CA ARG A 275 -2.33 10.54 2.81
C ARG A 275 -3.28 9.71 1.94
N ILE A 276 -2.73 8.84 1.11
CA ILE A 276 -3.53 7.93 0.26
C ILE A 276 -4.30 6.92 1.11
N GLY A 277 -3.67 6.36 2.15
CA GLY A 277 -4.35 5.44 3.07
C GLY A 277 -5.54 6.10 3.76
N GLN A 278 -5.35 7.32 4.27
CA GLN A 278 -6.44 8.09 4.88
C GLN A 278 -7.54 8.43 3.88
N ALA A 279 -7.19 8.76 2.64
CA ALA A 279 -8.16 9.04 1.58
C ALA A 279 -9.03 7.81 1.25
N VAL A 280 -8.43 6.61 1.19
CA VAL A 280 -9.18 5.36 1.01
C VAL A 280 -10.14 5.11 2.16
N LEU A 281 -9.68 5.27 3.41
CA LEU A 281 -10.54 5.12 4.59
C LEU A 281 -11.72 6.10 4.55
N ASN A 282 -11.48 7.36 4.16
CA ASN A 282 -12.53 8.36 4.02
C ASN A 282 -13.53 8.01 2.91
N ALA A 283 -13.06 7.46 1.77
CA ALA A 283 -13.92 7.02 0.68
C ALA A 283 -14.83 5.85 1.08
N LEU A 284 -14.31 4.89 1.86
CA LEU A 284 -15.11 3.78 2.41
C LEU A 284 -16.21 4.29 3.33
N ARG A 285 -15.87 5.18 4.28
CA ARG A 285 -16.85 5.81 5.18
C ARG A 285 -17.92 6.60 4.43
N ALA A 286 -17.54 7.31 3.37
CA ALA A 286 -18.48 8.04 2.53
C ALA A 286 -19.46 7.08 1.82
N ALA A 287 -18.96 5.97 1.29
CA ALA A 287 -19.80 4.96 0.64
C ALA A 287 -20.77 4.30 1.63
N GLU A 288 -20.34 4.04 2.86
CA GLU A 288 -21.21 3.52 3.93
C GLU A 288 -22.32 4.51 4.30
N ALA A 289 -21.98 5.79 4.44
CA ALA A 289 -22.97 6.83 4.73
C ALA A 289 -24.00 6.98 3.59
N GLU A 290 -23.57 6.90 2.34
CA GLU A 290 -24.45 6.92 1.17
C GLU A 290 -25.38 5.72 1.12
N ALA A 291 -24.88 4.52 1.42
CA ALA A 291 -25.70 3.30 1.48
C ALA A 291 -26.78 3.40 2.56
N ASN A 292 -26.40 3.85 3.77
CA ASN A 292 -27.34 4.00 4.88
C ASN A 292 -28.42 5.04 4.59
N ALA A 293 -28.08 6.16 3.91
CA ALA A 293 -29.06 7.18 3.54
C ALA A 293 -30.12 6.65 2.56
N LEU A 294 -29.71 5.83 1.59
CA LEU A 294 -30.63 5.22 0.62
C LEU A 294 -31.58 4.19 1.27
N GLU A 295 -31.09 3.43 2.25
CA GLU A 295 -31.94 2.52 3.02
C GLU A 295 -33.01 3.27 3.83
N HIS A 296 -32.65 4.40 4.45
CA HIS A 296 -33.62 5.23 5.20
C HIS A 296 -34.70 5.85 4.30
N GLU A 297 -34.34 6.40 3.14
CA GLU A 297 -35.33 6.95 2.18
C GLU A 297 -36.26 5.86 1.62
N SER A 298 -35.75 4.63 1.44
CA SER A 298 -36.54 3.50 0.94
C SER A 298 -37.61 3.04 1.94
N VAL A 299 -37.27 3.06 3.24
CA VAL A 299 -38.19 2.69 4.33
C VAL A 299 -39.27 3.75 4.54
N GLU A 300 -38.92 5.04 4.44
CA GLU A 300 -39.91 6.13 4.54
C GLU A 300 -40.94 6.08 3.39
N ASN A 301 -40.51 5.76 2.17
CA ASN A 301 -41.40 5.65 1.00
C ASN A 301 -42.25 4.37 0.97
N THR A 302 -41.98 3.36 1.81
CA THR A 302 -42.82 2.16 1.92
C THR A 302 -43.84 2.23 3.07
N CYS A 303 -43.75 3.24 3.94
CA CYS A 303 -44.69 3.48 5.04
C CYS A 303 -45.76 4.55 4.74
N THR A 304 -45.81 5.07 3.52
CA THR A 304 -46.87 5.97 3.00
C THR A 304 -47.75 5.24 1.99
#